data_AF-A0AAV6U9K6-F1
#
_entry.id   AF-A0AAV6U9K6-F1
#
_cell.length_a   1.000
_cell.length_b   1.000
_cell.length_c   1.000
_cell.angle_alpha   90.00
_cell.angle_beta   90.00
_cell.angle_gamma   90.00
#
_symmetry.space_group_name_H-M   'P 1'
#
loop_
_entity.id
_entity.type
_entity.pdbx_description
1 polymer ?
#
loop_
_entity_poly.entity_id
_entity_poly.type
_entity_poly.pdbx_seq_one_letter_code
_entity_poly.pdbx_strand_id
1 'polypeptide(L)'
;MDALKAKRKSLRTSFTTCENKLKQYLCSIGDKDVVQELYALKSQFKDKFNRLDEVQNEISSLLLEDPSTIGEYETDFHAAEVYRDNYLDLDSRVEAFLNKDVKSCSRASLEGSPLKVRLPKVELKTFSGDPKDYLTFWSIFSKIHESDELSEIDKFQYLYQSMVPGSKAS
;
A
#
# COMPACT_ATOMS: atom_id res chain seq x y z
N MET A 1 23.49 6.65 26.41
CA MET A 1 23.76 6.51 24.97
C MET A 1 24.06 5.07 24.53
N ASP A 2 24.86 4.30 25.29
CA ASP A 2 25.27 2.94 24.88
C ASP A 2 24.12 1.95 24.68
N ALA A 3 23.11 1.98 25.56
CA ALA A 3 21.92 1.14 25.41
C ALA A 3 21.16 1.42 24.10
N LEU A 4 21.06 2.70 23.69
CA LEU A 4 20.43 3.09 22.42
C LEU A 4 21.27 2.65 21.23
N LYS A 5 22.60 2.82 21.29
CA LYS A 5 23.53 2.33 20.26
C LYS A 5 23.43 0.81 20.10
N ALA A 6 23.29 0.06 21.19
CA ALA A 6 23.07 -1.39 21.18
C ALA A 6 21.70 -1.76 20.58
N LYS A 7 20.62 -1.08 20.98
CA LYS A 7 19.27 -1.27 20.41
C LYS A 7 19.26 -1.01 18.90
N ARG A 8 19.87 0.09 18.45
CA ARG A 8 20.03 0.44 17.03
C ARG A 8 20.77 -0.64 16.26
N LYS A 9 21.86 -1.18 16.81
CA LYS A 9 22.62 -2.27 16.18
C LYS A 9 21.74 -3.50 15.94
N SER A 10 20.96 -3.92 16.94
CA SER A 10 20.02 -5.04 16.80
C SER A 10 18.94 -4.78 15.75
N LEU A 11 18.41 -3.56 15.70
CA LEU A 11 17.40 -3.15 14.71
C LEU A 11 17.97 -3.11 13.30
N ARG A 12 19.18 -2.58 13.10
CA ARG A 12 19.89 -2.61 11.80
C ARG A 12 20.05 -4.04 11.27
N THR A 13 20.47 -4.98 12.13
CA THR A 13 20.57 -6.40 11.73
C THR A 13 19.21 -6.98 11.35
N SER A 14 18.15 -6.69 12.11
CA SER A 14 16.80 -7.16 11.81
C SER A 14 16.26 -6.56 10.50
N PHE A 15 16.51 -5.27 10.27
CA PHE A 15 16.16 -4.55 9.05
C PHE A 15 16.84 -5.17 7.84
N THR A 16 18.17 -5.33 7.84
CA THR A 16 18.91 -5.93 6.73
C THR A 16 18.50 -7.37 6.46
N THR A 17 18.15 -8.13 7.50
CA THR A 17 17.60 -9.49 7.33
C THR A 17 16.26 -9.45 6.61
N CYS A 18 15.38 -8.52 6.96
CA CYS A 18 14.08 -8.35 6.32
C CYS A 18 14.22 -7.85 4.87
N GLU A 19 15.12 -6.88 4.65
CA GLU A 19 15.48 -6.34 3.34
C GLU A 19 15.91 -7.46 2.38
N ASN A 20 16.83 -8.33 2.83
CA ASN A 20 17.33 -9.44 2.02
C ASN A 20 16.23 -10.46 1.69
N LYS A 21 15.36 -10.78 2.66
CA LYS A 21 14.20 -11.65 2.43
C LYS A 21 13.26 -11.06 1.37
N LEU A 22 12.97 -9.77 1.48
CA LEU A 22 12.08 -9.07 0.55
C LEU A 22 12.67 -8.98 -0.85
N LYS A 23 13.98 -8.70 -0.98
CA LYS A 23 14.70 -8.75 -2.26
C LYS A 23 14.66 -10.14 -2.89
N GLN A 24 14.94 -11.19 -2.10
CA GLN A 24 14.88 -12.58 -2.57
C GLN A 24 13.47 -12.93 -3.07
N TYR A 25 12.45 -12.53 -2.31
CA TYR A 25 11.05 -12.76 -2.63
C TYR A 25 10.65 -12.14 -3.97
N LEU A 26 11.01 -10.86 -4.17
CA LEU A 26 10.77 -10.13 -5.43
C LEU A 26 11.44 -10.80 -6.64
N CYS A 27 12.60 -11.45 -6.45
CA CYS A 27 13.28 -12.17 -7.52
C CYS A 27 12.63 -13.53 -7.86
N SER A 28 11.92 -14.16 -6.90
CA SER A 28 11.39 -15.52 -7.03
C SER A 28 9.92 -15.61 -7.45
N ILE A 29 9.24 -14.49 -7.63
CA ILE A 29 7.77 -14.36 -7.64
C ILE A 29 7.07 -14.94 -8.91
N GLY A 30 7.78 -15.68 -9.74
CA GLY A 30 7.46 -15.93 -11.15
C GLY A 30 6.20 -16.73 -11.53
N ASP A 31 5.34 -17.22 -10.62
CA ASP A 31 4.08 -17.89 -11.05
C ASP A 31 3.05 -18.25 -9.94
N LYS A 32 3.16 -17.69 -8.73
CA LYS A 32 2.24 -18.02 -7.63
C LYS A 32 1.59 -16.78 -7.02
N ASP A 33 0.30 -16.91 -6.76
CA ASP A 33 -0.54 -15.96 -6.02
C ASP A 33 -0.11 -15.92 -4.55
N VAL A 34 0.99 -15.20 -4.29
CA VAL A 34 1.58 -15.06 -2.95
C VAL A 34 1.58 -13.60 -2.49
N VAL A 35 0.68 -12.81 -3.06
CA VAL A 35 0.50 -11.37 -2.79
C VAL A 35 0.32 -11.07 -1.30
N GLN A 36 -0.38 -11.93 -0.55
CA GLN A 36 -0.58 -11.77 0.90
C GLN A 36 0.72 -11.83 1.71
N GLU A 37 1.64 -12.74 1.37
CA GLU A 37 2.92 -12.84 2.08
C GLU A 37 3.82 -11.66 1.74
N LEU A 38 3.77 -11.14 0.51
CA LEU A 38 4.44 -9.90 0.14
C LEU A 38 3.92 -8.70 0.94
N TYR A 39 2.60 -8.58 1.13
CA TYR A 39 2.01 -7.55 2.00
C TYR A 39 2.47 -7.69 3.45
N ALA A 40 2.47 -8.91 3.98
CA ALA A 40 2.94 -9.18 5.34
C ALA A 40 4.43 -8.83 5.51
N LEU A 41 5.26 -9.17 4.52
CA LEU A 41 6.70 -8.89 4.55
C LEU A 41 6.99 -7.39 4.39
N LYS A 42 6.25 -6.69 3.54
CA LYS A 42 6.29 -5.22 3.43
C LYS A 42 5.91 -4.53 4.74
N SER A 43 4.83 -5.00 5.39
CA SER A 43 4.40 -4.48 6.69
C SER A 43 5.49 -4.65 7.76
N GLN A 44 6.10 -5.84 7.83
CA GLN A 44 7.23 -6.10 8.72
C GLN A 44 8.45 -5.21 8.41
N PHE A 45 8.74 -4.97 7.13
CA PHE A 45 9.84 -4.10 6.72
C PHE A 45 9.63 -2.66 7.17
N LYS A 46 8.39 -2.14 7.01
CA LYS A 46 7.98 -0.83 7.49
C LYS A 46 8.06 -0.70 9.02
N ASP A 47 7.56 -1.68 9.78
CA ASP A 47 7.68 -1.69 11.25
C ASP A 47 9.15 -1.60 11.70
N LYS A 48 10.02 -2.41 11.09
CA LYS A 48 11.45 -2.42 11.42
C LYS A 48 12.12 -1.10 11.09
N PHE A 49 11.76 -0.48 9.97
CA PHE A 49 12.26 0.83 9.59
C PHE A 49 11.84 1.91 10.60
N ASN A 50 10.55 1.98 10.94
CA ASN A 50 10.04 2.96 11.89
C ASN A 50 10.72 2.86 13.26
N ARG A 51 10.86 1.63 13.79
CA ARG A 51 11.55 1.40 15.07
C ARG A 51 13.03 1.77 15.02
N LEU A 52 13.67 1.58 13.86
CA LEU A 52 15.06 2.00 13.64
C LEU A 52 15.18 3.52 13.59
N ASP A 53 14.28 4.18 12.87
CA ASP A 53 14.22 5.64 12.70
C ASP A 53 13.97 6.35 14.04
N GLU A 54 13.03 5.84 14.86
CA GLU A 54 12.79 6.33 16.22
C GLU A 54 14.08 6.33 17.07
N VAL A 55 14.79 5.20 17.12
CA VAL A 55 16.04 5.09 17.88
C VAL A 55 17.14 5.97 17.28
N GLN A 56 17.16 6.13 15.96
CA GLN A 56 18.09 7.02 15.27
C GLN A 56 17.84 8.49 15.64
N ASN A 57 16.57 8.92 15.72
CA ASN A 57 16.16 10.26 16.11
C ASN A 57 16.44 10.54 17.59
N GLU A 58 16.25 9.55 18.47
CA GLU A 58 16.65 9.64 19.89
C GLU A 58 18.16 9.85 20.04
N ILE A 59 18.99 9.07 19.32
CA ILE A 59 20.45 9.23 19.34
C ILE A 59 20.86 10.60 18.78
N SER A 60 20.22 11.03 17.69
CA SER A 60 20.48 12.33 17.06
C SER A 60 20.20 13.49 18.01
N SER A 61 19.07 13.44 18.72
CA SER A 61 18.71 14.45 19.72
C SER A 61 19.76 14.56 20.81
N LEU A 62 20.22 13.43 21.35
CA LEU A 62 21.25 13.39 22.39
C LEU A 62 22.62 13.92 21.90
N LEU A 63 22.99 13.69 20.63
CA LEU A 63 24.24 14.19 20.06
C LEU A 63 24.18 15.69 19.75
N LEU A 64 22.99 16.27 19.59
CA LEU A 64 22.80 17.70 19.36
C LEU A 64 22.75 18.52 20.66
N GLU A 65 22.59 17.87 21.83
CA GLU A 65 22.60 18.54 23.13
C GLU A 65 23.99 19.12 23.49
N ASP A 66 25.07 18.53 23.00
CA ASP A 66 26.44 18.96 23.26
C ASP A 66 27.13 19.45 21.96
N PRO A 67 27.58 20.72 21.90
CA PRO A 67 28.33 21.23 20.75
C PRO A 67 29.61 20.45 20.41
N SER A 68 30.20 19.74 21.38
CA SER A 68 31.39 18.91 21.16
C SER A 68 31.10 17.64 20.34
N THR A 69 29.84 17.20 20.27
CA THR A 69 29.42 15.97 19.57
C THR A 69 28.85 16.20 18.17
N ILE A 70 28.89 17.44 17.65
CA ILE A 70 28.35 17.78 16.31
C ILE A 70 29.00 16.94 15.20
N GLY A 71 30.33 16.72 15.24
CA GLY A 71 31.01 15.90 14.23
C GLY A 71 30.60 14.41 14.28
N GLU A 72 30.30 13.90 15.48
CA GLU A 72 29.74 12.55 15.63
C GLU A 72 28.32 12.48 15.05
N TYR A 73 27.50 13.49 15.29
CA TYR A 73 26.16 13.60 14.71
C TYR A 73 26.20 13.56 13.17
N GLU A 74 27.04 14.38 12.53
CA GLU A 74 27.11 14.41 11.06
C GLU A 74 27.48 13.05 10.47
N THR A 75 28.49 12.40 11.05
CA THR A 75 28.92 11.06 10.61
C THR A 75 27.82 10.03 10.82
N ASP A 76 27.14 10.08 11.96
CA ASP A 76 26.06 9.16 12.31
C ASP A 76 24.81 9.36 11.44
N PHE A 77 24.47 10.61 11.14
CA PHE A 77 23.40 11.01 10.23
C PHE A 77 23.63 10.44 8.83
N HIS A 78 24.81 10.64 8.25
CA HIS A 78 25.13 10.09 6.94
C HIS A 78 25.10 8.55 6.92
N ALA A 79 25.54 7.90 8.00
CA ALA A 79 25.45 6.44 8.11
C ALA A 79 23.99 5.94 8.23
N ALA A 80 23.08 6.77 8.77
CA ALA A 80 21.66 6.45 8.86
C ALA A 80 20.93 6.56 7.51
N GLU A 81 21.31 7.53 6.68
CA GLU A 81 20.69 7.75 5.36
C GLU A 81 20.76 6.51 4.45
N VAL A 82 21.82 5.70 4.57
CA VAL A 82 21.92 4.42 3.83
C VAL A 82 20.71 3.52 4.08
N TYR A 83 20.20 3.45 5.32
CA TYR A 83 19.03 2.64 5.66
C TYR A 83 17.73 3.26 5.15
N ARG A 84 17.66 4.60 5.14
CA ARG A 84 16.51 5.36 4.62
C ARG A 84 16.38 5.19 3.11
N ASP A 85 17.48 5.36 2.39
CA ASP A 85 17.53 5.19 0.93
C ASP A 85 17.17 3.75 0.55
N ASN A 86 17.73 2.75 1.24
CA ASN A 86 17.41 1.35 1.00
C ASN A 86 15.94 1.02 1.28
N TYR A 87 15.35 1.62 2.32
CA TYR A 87 13.93 1.46 2.61
C TYR A 87 13.07 2.05 1.48
N LEU A 88 13.32 3.29 1.08
CA LEU A 88 12.56 3.99 0.04
C LEU A 88 12.68 3.31 -1.33
N ASP A 89 13.89 2.89 -1.73
CA ASP A 89 14.09 2.13 -2.98
C ASP A 89 13.25 0.86 -2.96
N LEU A 90 13.39 0.04 -1.92
CA LEU A 90 12.76 -1.27 -1.87
C LEU A 90 11.24 -1.17 -1.71
N ASP A 91 10.75 -0.23 -0.90
CA ASP A 91 9.31 0.02 -0.74
C ASP A 91 8.70 0.45 -2.08
N SER A 92 9.35 1.37 -2.80
CA SER A 92 8.88 1.80 -4.13
C SER A 92 8.83 0.65 -5.14
N ARG A 93 9.79 -0.27 -5.08
CA ARG A 93 9.83 -1.47 -5.95
C ARG A 93 8.73 -2.45 -5.61
N VAL A 94 8.44 -2.65 -4.32
CA VAL A 94 7.32 -3.49 -3.88
C VAL A 94 5.99 -2.86 -4.30
N GLU A 95 5.82 -1.54 -4.13
CA GLU A 95 4.62 -0.83 -4.57
C GLU A 95 4.46 -0.89 -6.09
N ALA A 96 5.55 -0.71 -6.85
CA ALA A 96 5.51 -0.84 -8.30
C ALA A 96 5.12 -2.26 -8.71
N PHE A 97 5.58 -3.29 -7.99
CA PHE A 97 5.22 -4.68 -8.20
C PHE A 97 3.72 -4.92 -7.93
N LEU A 98 3.22 -4.53 -6.75
CA LEU A 98 1.80 -4.67 -6.38
C LEU A 98 0.88 -3.89 -7.33
N ASN A 99 1.30 -2.70 -7.77
CA ASN A 99 0.58 -1.90 -8.74
C ASN A 99 0.68 -2.44 -10.18
N LYS A 100 1.68 -3.30 -10.48
CA LYS A 100 1.80 -3.95 -11.78
C LYS A 100 0.75 -5.05 -11.95
N ASP A 101 0.33 -5.72 -10.89
CA ASP A 101 -0.85 -6.61 -10.95
C ASP A 101 -2.13 -5.82 -11.26
N VAL A 102 -2.27 -4.60 -10.71
CA VAL A 102 -3.40 -3.71 -11.03
C VAL A 102 -3.31 -3.19 -12.47
N LYS A 103 -2.12 -2.79 -12.94
CA LYS A 103 -1.89 -2.23 -14.29
C LYS A 103 -1.74 -3.27 -15.40
N SER A 104 -1.37 -4.51 -15.10
CA SER A 104 -1.43 -5.63 -16.06
C SER A 104 -2.89 -5.95 -16.40
N CYS A 105 -3.82 -5.71 -15.47
CA CYS A 105 -5.26 -5.64 -15.75
C CYS A 105 -5.71 -4.35 -16.48
N SER A 106 -4.90 -3.28 -16.52
CA SER A 106 -5.28 -2.00 -17.17
C SER A 106 -4.59 -1.72 -18.51
N ARG A 107 -3.50 -2.42 -18.85
CA ARG A 107 -2.72 -2.17 -20.10
C ARG A 107 -2.88 -3.27 -21.15
N ALA A 108 -3.57 -4.37 -20.83
CA ALA A 108 -4.02 -5.36 -21.81
C ALA A 108 -5.36 -4.99 -22.47
N SER A 109 -5.72 -3.70 -22.49
CA SER A 109 -6.92 -3.22 -23.20
C SER A 109 -6.68 -1.84 -23.78
N LEU A 110 -5.77 -1.73 -24.73
CA LEU A 110 -5.81 -0.62 -25.71
C LEU A 110 -5.57 -1.07 -27.16
N GLU A 111 -5.20 -2.31 -27.43
CA GLU A 111 -5.25 -2.85 -28.80
C GLU A 111 -5.84 -4.27 -28.78
N GLY A 112 -7.08 -4.40 -29.25
CA GLY A 112 -7.71 -5.68 -29.56
C GLY A 112 -8.77 -6.19 -28.58
N SER A 113 -10.00 -5.66 -28.71
CA SER A 113 -11.28 -6.21 -28.22
C SER A 113 -11.57 -6.17 -26.69
N PRO A 114 -12.81 -5.81 -26.26
CA PRO A 114 -13.14 -5.63 -24.86
C PRO A 114 -13.54 -6.96 -24.21
N LEU A 115 -12.67 -7.54 -23.37
CA LEU A 115 -13.00 -8.75 -22.61
C LEU A 115 -13.01 -8.51 -21.09
N LYS A 116 -14.20 -8.14 -20.61
CA LYS A 116 -14.88 -8.64 -19.38
C LYS A 116 -13.98 -9.27 -18.30
N VAL A 117 -13.60 -8.45 -17.32
CA VAL A 117 -13.23 -8.92 -15.97
C VAL A 117 -14.45 -9.63 -15.37
N ARG A 118 -14.34 -10.93 -15.08
CA ARG A 118 -15.32 -11.68 -14.30
C ARG A 118 -14.91 -11.65 -12.83
N LEU A 119 -15.22 -10.54 -12.15
CA LEU A 119 -15.53 -10.57 -10.71
C LEU A 119 -16.68 -11.58 -10.51
N PRO A 120 -16.87 -12.21 -9.33
CA PRO A 120 -18.19 -12.74 -9.00
C PRO A 120 -19.15 -11.59 -9.28
N LYS A 121 -20.01 -11.73 -10.29
CA LYS A 121 -21.01 -10.72 -10.59
C LYS A 121 -21.90 -10.68 -9.36
N VAL A 122 -21.57 -9.81 -8.40
CA VAL A 122 -22.60 -9.11 -7.68
C VAL A 122 -23.30 -8.35 -8.78
N GLU A 123 -24.35 -8.94 -9.32
CA GLU A 123 -25.25 -8.23 -10.21
C GLU A 123 -25.79 -7.08 -9.37
N LEU A 124 -25.14 -5.92 -9.47
CA LEU A 124 -25.71 -4.67 -8.98
C LEU A 124 -27.05 -4.56 -9.70
N LYS A 125 -28.11 -4.68 -8.93
CA LYS A 125 -29.47 -4.65 -9.47
C LYS A 125 -29.64 -3.28 -10.13
N THR A 126 -29.87 -3.29 -11.43
CA THR A 126 -29.95 -2.05 -12.21
C THR A 126 -31.26 -1.33 -11.92
N PHE A 127 -31.22 0.00 -11.87
CA PHE A 127 -32.37 0.85 -11.64
C PHE A 127 -32.76 1.58 -12.93
N SER A 128 -34.01 1.42 -13.34
CA SER A 128 -34.57 2.00 -14.57
C SER A 128 -35.21 3.38 -14.36
N GLY A 129 -35.27 3.86 -13.12
CA GLY A 129 -36.04 5.04 -12.77
C GLY A 129 -37.54 4.80 -12.54
N ASP A 130 -38.01 3.54 -12.51
CA ASP A 130 -39.36 3.23 -12.04
C ASP A 130 -39.43 3.38 -10.51
N PRO A 131 -40.28 4.28 -9.97
CA PRO A 131 -40.46 4.43 -8.53
C PRO A 131 -40.79 3.13 -7.78
N LYS A 132 -41.40 2.14 -8.45
CA LYS A 132 -41.74 0.84 -7.85
C LYS A 132 -40.51 0.00 -7.51
N ASP A 133 -39.42 0.18 -8.26
CA ASP A 133 -38.18 -0.57 -8.07
C ASP A 133 -37.20 0.15 -7.14
N TYR A 134 -37.48 1.40 -6.78
CA TYR A 134 -36.56 2.26 -6.01
C TYR A 134 -36.22 1.68 -4.64
N LEU A 135 -37.21 1.18 -3.89
CA LEU A 135 -36.96 0.59 -2.57
C LEU A 135 -36.07 -0.65 -2.64
N THR A 136 -36.30 -1.47 -3.67
CA THR A 136 -35.51 -2.69 -3.90
C THR A 136 -34.09 -2.34 -4.32
N PHE A 137 -33.91 -1.32 -5.15
CA PHE A 137 -32.60 -0.79 -5.51
C PHE A 137 -31.87 -0.20 -4.30
N TRP A 138 -32.52 0.68 -3.53
CA TRP A 138 -31.89 1.38 -2.41
C TRP A 138 -31.48 0.44 -1.27
N SER A 139 -32.27 -0.60 -0.97
CA SER A 139 -31.89 -1.61 0.05
C SER A 139 -30.60 -2.37 -0.26
N ILE A 140 -30.21 -2.42 -1.54
CA ILE A 140 -28.96 -3.04 -1.99
C ILE A 140 -27.86 -1.97 -2.06
N PHE A 141 -28.16 -0.81 -2.62
CA PHE A 141 -27.20 0.27 -2.80
C PHE A 141 -26.78 0.95 -1.48
N SER A 142 -27.65 0.99 -0.47
CA SER A 142 -27.34 1.61 0.83
C SER A 142 -26.12 0.97 1.49
N LYS A 143 -25.91 -0.34 1.32
CA LYS A 143 -24.74 -1.06 1.83
C LYS A 143 -23.43 -0.56 1.22
N ILE A 144 -23.47 -0.09 -0.03
CA ILE A 144 -22.32 0.49 -0.73
C ILE A 144 -22.14 1.95 -0.28
N HIS A 145 -23.25 2.67 -0.11
CA HIS A 145 -23.24 4.06 0.34
C HIS A 145 -22.69 4.22 1.77
N GLU A 146 -23.05 3.30 2.69
CA GLU A 146 -22.65 3.28 4.10
C GLU A 146 -21.25 2.69 4.34
N SER A 147 -20.58 2.16 3.31
CA SER A 147 -19.25 1.57 3.46
C SER A 147 -18.16 2.65 3.66
N ASP A 148 -17.44 2.59 4.76
CA ASP A 148 -16.29 3.49 5.04
C ASP A 148 -15.01 3.08 4.29
N GLU A 149 -15.02 1.91 3.62
CA GLU A 149 -13.90 1.39 2.83
C GLU A 149 -13.83 2.02 1.43
N LEU A 150 -14.95 2.60 0.96
CA LEU A 150 -15.07 3.19 -0.37
C LEU A 150 -14.98 4.71 -0.32
N SER A 151 -14.20 5.30 -1.21
CA SER A 151 -14.18 6.75 -1.38
C SER A 151 -15.51 7.25 -1.97
N GLU A 152 -15.81 8.55 -1.80
CA GLU A 152 -17.01 9.15 -2.40
C GLU A 152 -17.03 9.03 -3.93
N ILE A 153 -15.85 9.05 -4.56
CA ILE A 153 -15.67 8.91 -6.00
C ILE A 153 -16.01 7.49 -6.45
N ASP A 154 -15.56 6.48 -5.71
CA ASP A 154 -15.86 5.08 -6.01
C ASP A 154 -17.36 4.79 -5.83
N LYS A 155 -17.97 5.32 -4.77
CA LYS A 155 -19.42 5.24 -4.51
C LYS A 155 -20.23 5.86 -5.66
N PHE A 156 -19.80 7.01 -6.18
CA PHE A 156 -20.43 7.66 -7.32
C PHE A 156 -20.32 6.80 -8.59
N GLN A 157 -19.17 6.19 -8.84
CA GLN A 157 -18.98 5.30 -9.98
C GLN A 157 -19.86 4.05 -9.88
N TYR A 158 -20.02 3.47 -8.69
CA TYR A 158 -20.95 2.36 -8.45
C TYR A 158 -22.41 2.76 -8.66
N LEU A 159 -22.80 3.97 -8.25
CA LEU A 159 -24.14 4.49 -8.49
C LEU A 159 -24.43 4.59 -9.99
N TYR A 160 -23.51 5.20 -10.73
CA TYR A 160 -23.63 5.39 -12.17
C TYR A 160 -23.73 4.07 -12.92
N GLN A 161 -22.92 3.07 -12.52
CA GLN A 161 -22.97 1.72 -13.10
C GLN A 161 -24.25 0.95 -12.77
N SER A 162 -24.97 1.35 -11.72
CA SER A 162 -26.23 0.74 -11.32
C SER A 162 -27.45 1.33 -12.03
N MET A 163 -27.28 2.30 -12.92
CA MET A 163 -28.37 2.86 -13.73
C MET A 163 -28.53 2.11 -15.06
N VAL A 164 -29.76 1.92 -15.51
CA VAL A 164 -30.04 1.37 -16.84
C VAL A 164 -29.75 2.44 -17.90
N PRO A 165 -28.85 2.22 -18.88
CA PRO A 165 -28.54 3.20 -19.92
C PRO A 165 -29.78 3.61 -20.74
N GLY A 166 -30.02 4.91 -20.88
CA GLY A 166 -31.17 5.45 -21.64
C GLY A 166 -32.50 5.42 -20.87
N SER A 167 -32.45 5.12 -19.58
CA SER A 167 -33.61 5.16 -18.69
C SER A 167 -33.78 6.56 -18.09
N LYS A 168 -34.88 6.79 -17.36
CA LYS A 168 -35.09 8.07 -16.68
C LYS A 168 -34.09 8.32 -15.54
N ALA A 169 -33.34 7.30 -15.14
CA ALA A 169 -32.36 7.35 -14.06
C ALA A 169 -30.90 7.45 -14.54
N SER A 170 -30.62 7.29 -15.84
CA SER A 170 -29.28 7.43 -16.43
C SER A 170 -28.98 8.85 -16.90
#